data_AF-A0A222FAE7-F1
#
_entry.id   AF-A0A222FAE7-F1
#
_cell.length_a   1.000
_cell.length_b   1.000
_cell.length_c   1.000
_cell.angle_alpha   90.00
_cell.angle_beta   90.00
_cell.angle_gamma   90.00
#
_symmetry.space_group_name_H-M   'P 1'
#
loop_
_entity.id
_entity.type
_entity.pdbx_description
1 polymer ?
#
loop_
_entity_poly.entity_id
_entity_poly.type
_entity_poly.pdbx_seq_one_letter_code
_entity_poly.pdbx_strand_id
1 'polypeptide(L)'
;MLVNELRVSCTMAMLLCLSLELRLAYVLGDILELEHGEASEILELTPATYRKRLSRARSDVMGFTSSHCGLVGSSAKCLCPRRLPAAIKAGRIIPGQVPNSAGARENFAQVRERIGSVIDSLKAFELQRAVPEQRCPAEIRTKLIEILSPA
;
A
#
# COMPACT_ATOMS: atom_id res chain seq x y z
N MET A 1 -15.12 -8.29 -6.39
CA MET A 1 -13.81 -8.01 -7.03
C MET A 1 -13.47 -6.51 -7.00
N LEU A 2 -14.27 -5.62 -7.63
CA LEU A 2 -13.94 -4.19 -7.74
C LEU A 2 -13.77 -3.43 -6.41
N VAL A 3 -14.49 -3.82 -5.35
CA VAL A 3 -14.28 -3.23 -4.01
C VAL A 3 -12.89 -3.55 -3.47
N ASN A 4 -12.38 -4.76 -3.74
CA ASN A 4 -11.02 -5.15 -3.35
C ASN A 4 -9.97 -4.42 -4.19
N GLU A 5 -10.22 -4.24 -5.49
CA GLU A 5 -9.39 -3.41 -6.36
C GLU A 5 -9.26 -2.00 -5.78
N LEU A 6 -10.38 -1.35 -5.48
CA LEU A 6 -10.37 -0.02 -4.87
C LEU A 6 -9.61 0.02 -3.54
N ARG A 7 -9.80 -0.99 -2.69
CA ARG A 7 -9.06 -1.10 -1.41
C ARG A 7 -7.56 -1.11 -1.69
N VAL A 8 -7.08 -2.01 -2.55
CA VAL A 8 -5.65 -2.12 -2.87
C VAL A 8 -5.12 -0.82 -3.47
N SER A 9 -5.80 -0.26 -4.48
CA SER A 9 -5.37 0.98 -5.12
C SER A 9 -5.32 2.14 -4.12
N CYS A 10 -6.30 2.26 -3.21
CA CYS A 10 -6.28 3.32 -2.20
C CYS A 10 -5.23 3.08 -1.10
N THR A 11 -4.93 1.80 -0.79
CA THR A 11 -3.87 1.44 0.14
C THR A 11 -2.50 1.87 -0.38
N MET A 12 -2.24 1.67 -1.66
CA MET A 12 -1.02 2.14 -2.30
C MET A 12 -1.00 3.68 -2.42
N ALA A 13 -2.12 4.28 -2.84
CA ALA A 13 -2.20 5.72 -3.05
C ALA A 13 -2.04 6.54 -1.76
N MET A 14 -2.44 6.02 -0.59
CA MET A 14 -2.29 6.76 0.67
C MET A 14 -0.82 7.02 1.04
N LEU A 15 0.10 6.16 0.59
CA LEU A 15 1.54 6.35 0.83
C LEU A 15 2.08 7.61 0.13
N LEU A 16 1.34 8.10 -0.88
CA LEU A 16 1.66 9.37 -1.53
C LEU A 16 1.49 10.58 -0.60
N CYS A 17 0.78 10.43 0.53
CA CYS A 17 0.67 11.46 1.56
C CYS A 17 1.92 11.57 2.45
N LEU A 18 2.79 10.56 2.46
CA LEU A 18 4.09 10.66 3.12
C LEU A 18 5.04 11.53 2.29
N SER A 19 5.95 12.26 2.96
CA SER A 19 7.10 12.85 2.27
C SER A 19 7.94 11.75 1.61
N LEU A 20 8.69 12.10 0.56
CA LEU A 20 9.50 11.12 -0.16
C LEU A 20 10.43 10.34 0.78
N GLU A 21 11.10 11.02 1.71
CA GLU A 21 12.01 10.39 2.68
C GLU A 21 11.32 9.34 3.57
N LEU A 22 10.13 9.66 4.06
CA LEU A 22 9.36 8.75 4.91
C LEU A 22 8.77 7.60 4.09
N ARG A 23 8.34 7.88 2.86
CA ARG A 23 7.83 6.89 1.94
C ARG A 23 8.89 5.86 1.57
N LEU A 24 10.11 6.31 1.26
CA LEU A 24 11.23 5.42 0.96
C LEU A 24 11.55 4.50 2.14
N ALA A 25 11.66 5.06 3.35
CA ALA A 25 11.89 4.25 4.54
C ALA A 25 10.77 3.23 4.78
N TYR A 26 9.51 3.64 4.59
CA TYR A 26 8.34 2.77 4.75
C TYR A 26 8.31 1.64 3.72
N VAL A 27 8.55 1.95 2.45
CA VAL A 27 8.55 0.95 1.36
C VAL A 27 9.64 -0.08 1.58
N LEU A 28 10.86 0.34 1.90
CA LEU A 28 11.97 -0.61 2.11
C LEU A 28 11.74 -1.47 3.36
N GLY A 29 11.27 -0.88 4.46
CA GLY A 29 11.15 -1.59 5.74
C GLY A 29 9.87 -2.41 5.93
N ASP A 30 8.71 -1.88 5.55
CA ASP A 30 7.41 -2.51 5.85
C ASP A 30 6.78 -3.20 4.63
N ILE A 31 7.13 -2.79 3.41
CA ILE A 31 6.55 -3.37 2.18
C ILE A 31 7.49 -4.40 1.56
N LEU A 32 8.77 -4.05 1.42
CA LEU A 32 9.80 -4.95 0.89
C LEU A 32 10.48 -5.77 1.99
N GLU A 33 10.16 -5.50 3.26
CA GLU A 33 10.65 -6.23 4.44
C GLU A 33 12.19 -6.35 4.50
N LEU A 34 12.91 -5.34 4.00
CA LEU A 34 14.38 -5.32 4.03
C LEU A 34 14.92 -5.15 5.46
N GLU A 35 16.11 -5.69 5.71
CA GLU A 35 16.79 -5.49 6.98
C GLU A 35 17.17 -4.01 7.16
N HIS A 36 17.21 -3.55 8.42
CA HIS A 36 17.52 -2.15 8.74
C HIS A 36 18.90 -1.71 8.23
N GLY A 37 19.90 -2.62 8.22
CA GLY A 37 21.23 -2.35 7.67
C GLY A 37 21.16 -2.05 6.19
N GLU A 38 20.65 -3.00 5.41
CA GLU A 38 20.47 -2.89 3.96
C GLU A 38 19.65 -1.66 3.55
N ALA A 39 18.48 -1.45 4.18
CA ALA A 39 17.65 -0.28 3.88
C ALA A 39 18.32 1.06 4.24
N SER A 40 19.15 1.08 5.29
CA SER A 40 19.90 2.29 5.65
C SER A 40 21.04 2.58 4.66
N GLU A 41 21.70 1.55 4.15
CA GLU A 41 22.74 1.66 3.13
C GLU A 41 22.16 2.17 1.80
N ILE A 42 21.06 1.58 1.33
CA ILE A 42 20.35 2.00 0.11
C ILE A 42 19.96 3.49 0.15
N LEU A 43 19.60 4.00 1.34
CA LEU A 43 19.19 5.39 1.52
C LEU A 43 20.33 6.34 1.91
N GLU A 44 21.56 5.83 2.00
CA GLU A 44 22.75 6.58 2.45
C GLU A 44 22.54 7.24 3.84
N LEU A 45 21.95 6.48 4.77
CA LEU A 45 21.63 6.94 6.12
C LEU A 45 22.39 6.15 7.19
N THR A 46 22.55 6.77 8.35
CA THR A 46 22.87 5.99 9.55
C THR A 46 21.68 5.08 9.92
N PRO A 47 21.93 3.89 10.52
CA PRO A 47 20.85 3.03 11.01
C PRO A 47 19.91 3.72 12.00
N ALA A 48 20.42 4.67 12.80
CA ALA A 48 19.61 5.44 13.73
C ALA A 48 18.64 6.40 13.00
N THR A 49 19.11 7.09 11.96
CA THR A 49 18.27 7.97 11.13
C THR A 49 17.20 7.16 10.41
N TYR A 50 17.55 6.00 9.84
CA TYR A 50 16.58 5.11 9.19
C TYR A 50 15.47 4.66 10.14
N ARG A 51 15.84 4.13 11.33
CA ARG A 51 14.85 3.72 12.36
C ARG A 51 13.90 4.85 12.74
N LYS A 52 14.43 6.07 12.89
CA LYS A 52 13.61 7.25 13.23
C LYS A 52 12.65 7.62 12.10
N ARG A 53 13.10 7.55 10.83
CA ARG A 53 12.24 7.78 9.65
C ARG A 53 11.14 6.72 9.54
N LEU A 54 11.50 5.44 9.65
CA LEU A 54 10.53 4.35 9.59
C LEU A 54 9.48 4.44 10.70
N SER A 55 9.91 4.71 11.94
CA SER A 55 9.00 4.93 13.07
C SER A 55 8.02 6.07 12.80
N ARG A 56 8.50 7.21 12.29
CA ARG A 56 7.65 8.35 11.92
C ARG A 56 6.67 7.99 10.80
N ALA A 57 7.13 7.31 9.76
CA ALA A 57 6.28 6.88 8.66
C ALA A 57 5.15 5.95 9.13
N ARG A 58 5.45 4.99 10.02
CA ARG A 58 4.45 4.10 10.65
C ARG A 58 3.42 4.90 11.44
N SER A 59 3.87 5.89 12.23
CA SER A 59 2.98 6.77 12.99
C SER A 59 2.06 7.58 12.07
N ASP A 60 2.59 8.13 10.97
CA ASP A 60 1.81 8.93 10.02
C ASP A 60 0.77 8.06 9.28
N VAL A 61 1.14 6.85 8.84
CA VAL A 61 0.21 5.89 8.22
C VAL A 61 -0.88 5.46 9.21
N MET A 62 -0.51 5.14 10.45
CA MET A 62 -1.47 4.77 11.50
C MET A 62 -2.44 5.91 11.80
N GLY A 63 -1.94 7.12 12.01
CA GLY A 63 -2.76 8.30 12.31
C GLY A 63 -3.73 8.64 11.18
N PHE A 64 -3.26 8.59 9.93
CA PHE A 64 -4.10 8.81 8.76
C PHE A 64 -5.20 7.75 8.66
N THR A 65 -4.84 6.47 8.69
CA THR A 65 -5.79 5.36 8.49
C THR A 65 -6.79 5.25 9.63
N SER A 66 -6.38 5.48 10.87
CA SER A 66 -7.29 5.50 12.03
C SER A 66 -8.34 6.60 11.95
N SER A 67 -7.97 7.75 11.37
CA SER A 67 -8.89 8.90 11.24
C SER A 67 -9.77 8.81 9.99
N HIS A 68 -9.27 8.21 8.91
CA HIS A 68 -9.90 8.30 7.59
C HIS A 68 -10.41 6.98 7.04
N CYS A 69 -9.87 5.82 7.40
CA CYS A 69 -10.21 4.53 6.78
C CYS A 69 -11.12 3.69 7.68
N GLY A 70 -12.34 3.38 7.21
CA GLY A 70 -13.30 2.55 7.95
C GLY A 70 -12.90 1.09 8.19
N LEU A 71 -11.81 0.61 7.55
CA LEU A 71 -11.22 -0.69 7.87
C LEU A 71 -10.35 -0.63 9.13
N VAL A 72 -9.80 0.54 9.46
CA VAL A 72 -8.88 0.73 10.60
C VAL A 72 -9.61 1.45 11.74
N GLY A 73 -10.19 2.62 11.47
CA GLY A 73 -10.98 3.38 12.43
C GLY A 73 -12.48 3.15 12.26
N SER A 74 -13.15 2.63 13.28
CA SER A 74 -14.60 2.34 13.23
C SER A 74 -15.48 3.59 13.06
N SER A 75 -15.01 4.77 13.50
CA SER A 75 -15.70 6.06 13.34
C SER A 75 -15.42 6.73 11.98
N ALA A 76 -14.49 6.20 11.19
CA ALA A 76 -14.06 6.84 9.95
C ALA A 76 -15.12 6.72 8.84
N LYS A 77 -15.32 7.80 8.09
CA LYS A 77 -16.38 7.89 7.07
C LYS A 77 -16.07 7.11 5.78
N CYS A 78 -14.79 6.84 5.49
CA CYS A 78 -14.39 6.13 4.27
C CYS A 78 -14.81 4.66 4.34
N LEU A 79 -15.64 4.24 3.41
CA LEU A 79 -16.03 2.84 3.24
C LEU A 79 -15.84 2.47 1.78
N CYS A 80 -15.07 1.42 1.50
CA CYS A 80 -14.76 1.01 0.13
C CYS A 80 -16.02 0.81 -0.74
N PRO A 81 -17.09 0.13 -0.29
CA PRO A 81 -18.32 0.01 -1.07
C PRO A 81 -18.98 1.36 -1.39
N ARG A 82 -18.94 2.32 -0.45
CA ARG A 82 -19.50 3.67 -0.66
C ARG A 82 -18.64 4.52 -1.61
N ARG A 83 -17.33 4.30 -1.64
CA ARG A 83 -16.40 5.04 -2.51
C ARG A 83 -16.36 4.52 -3.94
N LEU A 84 -16.69 3.25 -4.15
CA LEU A 84 -16.55 2.59 -5.45
C LEU A 84 -17.28 3.32 -6.60
N PRO A 85 -18.55 3.75 -6.46
CA PRO A 85 -19.23 4.47 -7.55
C PRO A 85 -18.51 5.76 -7.97
N ALA A 86 -18.04 6.55 -6.99
CA ALA A 86 -17.30 7.77 -7.25
C ALA A 86 -15.92 7.50 -7.86
N ALA A 87 -15.26 6.40 -7.46
CA ALA A 87 -13.98 6.00 -8.02
C ALA A 87 -14.10 5.54 -9.49
N ILE A 88 -15.19 4.82 -9.83
CA ILE A 88 -15.52 4.44 -11.21
C ILE A 88 -15.81 5.68 -12.06
N LYS A 89 -16.67 6.58 -11.56
CA LYS A 89 -17.00 7.84 -12.27
C LYS A 89 -15.75 8.69 -12.55
N ALA A 90 -14.78 8.67 -11.63
CA ALA A 90 -13.52 9.40 -11.77
C ALA A 90 -12.46 8.66 -12.61
N GLY A 91 -12.77 7.48 -13.17
CA GLY A 91 -11.83 6.69 -13.96
C GLY A 91 -10.68 6.06 -13.16
N ARG A 92 -10.72 6.11 -11.82
CA ARG A 92 -9.68 5.50 -10.96
C ARG A 92 -9.81 3.98 -10.87
N ILE A 93 -11.02 3.47 -11.10
CA ILE A 93 -11.34 2.04 -11.15
C ILE A 93 -12.11 1.80 -12.43
N ILE A 94 -11.62 0.89 -13.26
CA ILE A 94 -12.25 0.55 -14.53
C ILE A 94 -12.96 -0.80 -14.35
N PRO A 95 -14.30 -0.85 -14.47
CA PRO A 95 -15.03 -2.11 -14.39
C PRO A 95 -14.46 -3.15 -15.36
N GLY A 96 -14.28 -4.39 -14.88
CA GLY A 96 -13.65 -5.46 -15.66
C GLY A 96 -12.12 -5.48 -15.61
N GLN A 97 -11.47 -4.43 -15.08
CA GLN A 97 -10.01 -4.38 -14.91
C GLN A 97 -9.66 -4.34 -13.42
N VAL A 98 -8.79 -5.28 -13.00
CA VAL A 98 -8.36 -5.42 -11.59
C VAL A 98 -6.83 -5.57 -11.48
N PRO A 99 -6.04 -4.65 -12.07
CA PRO A 99 -4.59 -4.83 -12.16
C PRO A 99 -3.91 -4.94 -10.80
N ASN A 100 -4.42 -4.24 -9.77
CA ASN A 100 -3.77 -4.22 -8.46
C ASN A 100 -4.21 -5.39 -7.57
N SER A 101 -5.43 -5.91 -7.76
CA SER A 101 -6.00 -7.00 -6.95
C SER A 101 -6.03 -8.37 -7.63
N ALA A 102 -5.57 -8.50 -8.88
CA ALA A 102 -5.56 -9.75 -9.64
C ALA A 102 -4.82 -10.91 -8.92
N GLY A 103 -3.78 -10.60 -8.14
CA GLY A 103 -3.00 -11.59 -7.36
C GLY A 103 -3.51 -11.82 -5.94
N ALA A 104 -4.65 -11.25 -5.55
CA ALA A 104 -5.12 -11.33 -4.17
C ALA A 104 -5.54 -12.75 -3.78
N ARG A 105 -4.94 -13.28 -2.71
CA ARG A 105 -5.35 -14.56 -2.10
C ARG A 105 -6.69 -14.43 -1.35
N GLU A 106 -6.98 -13.23 -0.86
CA GLU A 106 -8.17 -12.93 -0.08
C GLU A 106 -9.06 -11.89 -0.78
N ASN A 107 -10.36 -12.07 -0.63
CA ASN A 107 -11.33 -11.08 -1.04
C ASN A 107 -11.50 -9.97 0.01
N PHE A 108 -12.24 -8.92 -0.35
CA PHE A 108 -12.46 -7.77 0.53
C PHE A 108 -13.09 -8.12 1.88
N ALA A 109 -14.03 -9.08 1.92
CA ALA A 109 -14.71 -9.46 3.16
C ALA A 109 -13.76 -10.16 4.13
N GLN A 110 -12.93 -11.08 3.62
CA GLN A 110 -11.90 -11.78 4.38
C GLN A 110 -10.85 -10.81 4.94
N VAL A 111 -10.36 -9.88 4.09
CA VAL A 111 -9.42 -8.84 4.54
C VAL A 111 -10.04 -7.96 5.64
N ARG A 112 -11.31 -7.56 5.47
CA ARG A 112 -12.02 -6.77 6.49
C ARG A 112 -12.13 -7.51 7.82
N GLU A 113 -12.45 -8.81 7.78
CA GLU A 113 -12.54 -9.65 8.97
C GLU A 113 -11.18 -9.78 9.66
N ARG A 114 -10.10 -10.04 8.90
CA ARG A 114 -8.74 -10.12 9.45
C ARG A 114 -8.28 -8.81 10.09
N ILE A 115 -8.50 -7.67 9.42
CA ILE A 115 -8.18 -6.37 10.01
C ILE A 115 -9.05 -6.13 11.27
N GLY A 116 -10.31 -6.59 11.26
CA GLY A 116 -11.19 -6.48 12.42
C GLY A 116 -10.79 -7.35 13.61
N SER A 117 -10.02 -8.43 13.41
CA SER A 117 -9.63 -9.36 14.47
C SER A 117 -8.34 -9.00 15.21
N VAL A 118 -7.55 -8.05 14.69
CA VAL A 118 -6.32 -7.58 15.34
C VAL A 118 -6.58 -6.36 16.23
N ILE A 119 -5.68 -6.14 17.21
CA ILE A 119 -5.69 -4.93 18.04
C ILE A 119 -5.50 -3.67 17.18
N ASP A 120 -6.03 -2.53 17.64
CA ASP A 120 -6.05 -1.29 16.86
C ASP A 120 -4.67 -0.84 16.36
N SER A 121 -3.63 -1.01 17.17
CA SER A 121 -2.25 -0.67 16.81
C SER A 121 -1.64 -1.52 15.69
N LEU A 122 -2.28 -2.61 15.28
CA LEU A 122 -1.84 -3.47 14.17
C LEU A 122 -2.71 -3.35 12.92
N LYS A 123 -3.88 -2.70 12.99
CA LYS A 123 -4.83 -2.64 11.87
C LYS A 123 -4.26 -1.97 10.63
N ALA A 124 -3.53 -0.87 10.78
CA ALA A 124 -2.91 -0.19 9.64
C ALA A 124 -1.83 -1.04 8.97
N PHE A 125 -1.06 -1.79 9.76
CA PHE A 125 -0.07 -2.74 9.26
C PHE A 125 -0.74 -3.89 8.49
N GLU A 126 -1.78 -4.49 9.07
CA GLU A 126 -2.57 -5.55 8.39
C GLU A 126 -3.23 -5.06 7.09
N LEU A 127 -3.69 -3.81 7.06
CA LEU A 127 -4.22 -3.19 5.85
C LEU A 127 -3.17 -3.13 4.73
N GLN A 128 -1.92 -2.80 5.07
CA GLN A 128 -0.81 -2.69 4.12
C GLN A 128 -0.34 -4.06 3.64
N ARG A 129 -0.25 -5.03 4.55
CA ARG A 129 0.08 -6.44 4.21
C ARG A 129 -1.00 -7.17 3.42
N ALA A 130 -2.24 -6.68 3.48
CA ALA A 130 -3.33 -7.20 2.65
C ALA A 130 -3.24 -6.73 1.17
N VAL A 131 -2.18 -6.04 0.76
CA VAL A 131 -1.91 -5.75 -0.66
C VAL A 131 -1.25 -6.97 -1.30
N PRO A 132 -1.75 -7.47 -2.44
CA PRO A 132 -1.11 -8.60 -3.12
C PRO A 132 0.29 -8.25 -3.59
N GLU A 133 1.19 -9.22 -3.56
CA GLU A 133 2.51 -9.11 -4.19
C GLU A 133 2.34 -8.70 -5.65
N GLN A 134 2.94 -7.56 -6.00
CA GLN A 134 2.92 -7.06 -7.35
C GLN A 134 3.92 -7.87 -8.18
N ARG A 135 3.42 -8.58 -9.19
CA ARG A 135 4.28 -9.36 -10.07
C ARG A 135 4.93 -8.44 -11.09
N CYS A 136 6.23 -8.67 -11.32
CA CYS A 136 6.92 -8.08 -12.44
C CYS A 136 6.18 -8.44 -13.74
N PRO A 137 5.90 -7.49 -14.65
CA PRO A 137 5.25 -7.80 -15.92
C PRO A 137 6.04 -8.86 -16.68
N ALA A 138 5.37 -9.85 -17.29
CA ALA A 138 6.03 -10.90 -18.06
C ALA A 138 6.91 -10.34 -19.20
N GLU A 139 6.54 -9.17 -19.72
CA GLU A 139 7.22 -8.47 -20.80
C GLU A 139 8.34 -7.54 -20.33
N ILE A 140 8.71 -7.55 -19.02
CA ILE A 140 9.69 -6.59 -18.48
C ILE A 140 11.00 -6.61 -19.27
N ARG A 141 11.46 -7.78 -19.70
CA ARG A 141 12.68 -7.93 -20.51
C ARG A 141 12.57 -7.16 -21.82
N THR A 142 11.45 -7.31 -22.53
CA THR A 142 11.21 -6.63 -23.82
C THR A 142 11.19 -5.12 -23.61
N LYS A 143 10.47 -4.64 -22.59
CA LYS A 143 10.42 -3.21 -22.26
C LYS A 143 11.79 -2.63 -21.88
N LEU A 144 12.58 -3.38 -21.11
CA LEU A 144 13.94 -2.97 -20.77
C LEU A 144 14.84 -2.86 -22.00
N ILE A 145 14.75 -3.80 -22.95
CA ILE A 145 15.51 -3.74 -24.20
C ILE A 145 15.12 -2.50 -25.01
N GLU A 146 13.83 -2.21 -25.16
CA GLU A 146 13.36 -1.01 -25.87
C GLU A 146 13.86 0.31 -25.25
N ILE A 147 13.90 0.39 -23.91
CA ILE A 147 14.36 1.58 -23.18
C ILE A 147 15.89 1.74 -23.27
N LEU A 148 16.62 0.63 -23.16
CA LEU A 148 18.08 0.64 -23.01
C LEU A 148 18.83 0.52 -24.34
N SER A 149 18.15 0.20 -25.43
CA SER A 149 18.70 0.22 -26.78
C SER A 149 17.99 1.31 -27.59
N PRO A 150 18.31 2.60 -27.34
CA PRO A 150 17.80 3.66 -28.20
C PRO A 150 18.30 3.42 -29.63
N ALA A 151 17.37 3.50 -30.57
CA ALA A 151 17.64 3.41 -32.01
C ALA A 151 18.64 4.47 -32.48
#